data_AF-A0A1Y5PEG6-F1
#
_entry.id   AF-A0A1Y5PEG6-F1
#
_cell.length_a   1.000
_cell.length_b   1.000
_cell.length_c   1.000
_cell.angle_alpha   90.00
_cell.angle_beta   90.00
_cell.angle_gamma   90.00
#
_symmetry.space_group_name_H-M   'P 1'
#
loop_
_entity.id
_entity.type
_entity.pdbx_description
1 polymer ?
#
loop_
_entity_poly.entity_id
_entity_poly.type
_entity_poly.pdbx_seq_one_letter_code
_entity_poly.pdbx_strand_id
1 'polypeptide(L)'
;MCGSRDAAPRASRENVANASKIHRRREAYRRAILLPSPEPQAHQSPTPPRTSGTQINWKLDRPCRRSARYLESLEMGRNLYARATGFAEIRSTRSGDMKTSPKSTSRRTEAARTEVGGIVFDNLTEDDVVGTVRRAWTAGEGGSIIPVNVDVARAADRSAEFAEVIARGSLVIADGMPLVWAARLKGKRLPERVAGSSLVFSLSNAAADAGKTVYLFGGAVGVPEQAVDALAARFAKLRIAGTLSPEFGFDKTEEGLRQAVSAVVTAAPDLVFVGLGFPRQELFIEQLRQELPNTWFLACGGGIAMAAGVVRRASPVMQRLGFEWVHRLALEPRRLARRYLRDDLPFALKLLAQAAIDRFR
;
A
#
# COMPACT_ATOMS: atom_id res chain seq x y z
N MET A 1 7.81 62.53 11.37
CA MET A 1 8.93 62.21 10.45
C MET A 1 9.21 60.71 10.54
N CYS A 2 9.49 60.13 9.37
CA CYS A 2 9.62 58.70 9.06
C CYS A 2 10.84 58.02 9.71
N GLY A 3 10.81 56.69 9.86
CA GLY A 3 11.99 55.90 10.24
C GLY A 3 11.72 54.42 10.49
N SER A 4 11.46 53.65 9.42
CA SER A 4 11.44 52.19 9.41
C SER A 4 12.84 51.59 9.62
N ARG A 5 12.94 50.47 10.36
CA ARG A 5 14.03 49.50 10.25
C ARG A 5 13.48 48.09 10.31
N ASP A 6 13.44 47.45 9.16
CA ASP A 6 13.17 46.04 8.97
C ASP A 6 14.29 45.20 9.61
N ALA A 7 13.92 44.24 10.45
CA ALA A 7 14.80 43.22 10.98
C ALA A 7 14.59 41.91 10.18
N ALA A 8 15.56 41.55 9.34
CA ALA A 8 15.61 40.23 8.71
C ALA A 8 15.92 39.14 9.77
N PRO A 9 15.29 37.94 9.71
CA PRO A 9 15.55 36.91 10.70
C PRO A 9 16.89 36.20 10.41
N ARG A 10 17.80 36.24 11.39
CA ARG A 10 19.00 35.40 11.42
C ARG A 10 18.58 33.93 11.46
N ALA A 11 18.76 33.21 10.34
CA ALA A 11 18.77 31.76 10.35
C ALA A 11 19.86 31.27 11.31
N SER A 12 19.50 30.43 12.28
CA SER A 12 20.44 29.85 13.24
C SER A 12 21.52 29.06 12.48
N ARG A 13 22.79 29.22 12.90
CA ARG A 13 23.95 28.53 12.29
C ARG A 13 23.79 27.00 12.26
N GLU A 14 22.93 26.43 13.12
CA GLU A 14 22.57 25.02 13.12
C GLU A 14 21.76 24.59 11.88
N ASN A 15 20.87 25.44 11.35
CA ASN A 15 20.05 25.10 10.18
C ASN A 15 20.89 25.00 8.89
N VAL A 16 21.93 25.82 8.77
CA VAL A 16 22.88 25.78 7.63
C VAL A 16 23.80 24.55 7.75
N ALA A 17 24.23 24.20 8.97
CA ALA A 17 25.06 23.02 9.21
C ALA A 17 24.30 21.70 8.93
N ASN A 18 22.99 21.65 9.23
CA ASN A 18 22.17 20.47 8.98
C ASN A 18 21.86 20.29 7.48
N ALA A 19 21.59 21.38 6.76
CA ALA A 19 21.42 21.36 5.30
C ALA A 19 22.69 20.87 4.57
N SER A 20 23.87 21.28 5.03
CA SER A 20 25.15 20.81 4.48
C SER A 20 25.46 19.33 4.78
N LYS A 21 24.99 18.78 5.90
CA LYS A 21 25.12 17.34 6.19
C LYS A 21 24.16 16.50 5.33
N ILE A 22 22.95 17.00 5.07
CA ILE A 22 21.96 16.35 4.21
C ILE A 22 22.42 16.36 2.74
N HIS A 23 23.01 17.46 2.26
CA HIS A 23 23.57 17.53 0.90
C HIS A 23 24.72 16.54 0.70
N ARG A 24 25.65 16.44 1.67
CA ARG A 24 26.77 15.49 1.62
C ARG A 24 26.33 14.02 1.64
N ARG A 25 25.27 13.68 2.38
CA ARG A 25 24.69 12.32 2.34
C ARG A 25 23.99 12.01 1.01
N ARG A 26 23.31 12.99 0.40
CA ARG A 26 22.72 12.86 -0.94
C ARG A 26 23.78 12.66 -2.03
N GLU A 27 24.91 13.37 -1.98
CA GLU A 27 26.02 13.18 -2.93
C GLU A 27 26.76 11.85 -2.74
N ALA A 28 26.97 11.40 -1.49
CA ALA A 28 27.60 10.11 -1.21
C ALA A 28 26.78 8.95 -1.80
N TYR A 29 25.45 9.01 -1.67
CA TYR A 29 24.53 8.04 -2.28
C TYR A 29 24.55 8.09 -3.82
N ARG A 30 24.60 9.30 -4.41
CA ARG A 30 24.67 9.49 -5.87
C ARG A 30 25.97 8.96 -6.47
N ARG A 31 27.09 9.05 -5.76
CA ARG A 31 28.39 8.50 -6.19
C ARG A 31 28.47 6.97 -6.04
N ALA A 32 27.82 6.40 -5.03
CA ALA A 32 27.80 4.95 -4.83
C ALA A 32 27.03 4.19 -5.93
N ILE A 33 26.06 4.83 -6.58
CA ILE A 33 25.24 4.25 -7.67
C ILE A 33 25.92 4.36 -9.05
N LEU A 34 26.94 5.20 -9.21
CA LEU A 34 27.57 5.52 -10.51
C LEU A 34 28.95 4.86 -10.72
N LEU A 35 29.36 3.89 -9.88
CA LEU A 35 30.57 3.12 -10.17
C LEU A 35 30.26 2.05 -11.24
N PRO A 36 30.95 2.06 -12.39
CA PRO A 36 30.79 1.00 -13.38
C PRO A 36 31.36 -0.31 -12.82
N SER A 37 30.58 -1.39 -12.94
CA SER A 37 31.05 -2.77 -12.67
C SER A 37 32.27 -3.12 -13.53
N PRO A 38 33.20 -3.96 -13.05
CA PRO A 38 34.37 -4.36 -13.85
C PRO A 38 33.93 -5.20 -15.07
N GLU A 39 34.51 -4.89 -16.22
CA GLU A 39 34.26 -5.55 -17.51
C GLU A 39 34.58 -7.07 -17.48
N PRO A 40 33.76 -7.93 -18.11
CA PRO A 40 34.14 -9.31 -18.36
C PRO A 40 35.04 -9.42 -19.60
N GLN A 41 36.13 -10.19 -19.46
CA GLN A 41 37.12 -10.45 -20.50
C GLN A 41 36.52 -11.12 -21.75
N ALA A 42 37.09 -10.74 -22.90
CA ALA A 42 36.68 -11.11 -24.25
C ALA A 42 36.89 -12.59 -24.59
N HIS A 43 35.87 -13.22 -25.19
CA HIS A 43 36.02 -14.36 -26.07
C HIS A 43 35.33 -14.10 -27.41
N GLN A 44 36.01 -14.49 -28.48
CA GLN A 44 35.83 -14.07 -29.87
C GLN A 44 34.59 -14.67 -30.56
N SER A 45 34.06 -13.91 -31.52
CA SER A 45 32.87 -14.10 -32.36
C SER A 45 32.88 -15.37 -33.24
N PRO A 46 31.74 -15.68 -33.91
CA PRO A 46 31.66 -15.25 -35.31
C PRO A 46 30.35 -14.54 -35.71
N THR A 47 30.51 -13.64 -36.67
CA THR A 47 29.54 -12.73 -37.34
C THR A 47 28.35 -13.39 -38.04
N PRO A 48 27.17 -12.75 -38.06
CA PRO A 48 26.16 -12.93 -39.11
C PRO A 48 26.11 -11.74 -40.10
N PRO A 49 25.52 -11.91 -41.30
CA PRO A 49 25.71 -11.00 -42.43
C PRO A 49 24.80 -9.75 -42.37
N ARG A 50 25.26 -8.69 -43.04
CA ARG A 50 24.52 -7.45 -43.30
C ARG A 50 23.37 -7.68 -44.27
N THR A 51 22.17 -7.19 -43.94
CA THR A 51 21.17 -6.76 -44.94
C THR A 51 20.43 -5.50 -44.49
N SER A 52 20.41 -4.56 -45.43
CA SER A 52 19.50 -3.44 -45.71
C SER A 52 18.43 -3.03 -44.69
N GLY A 53 18.36 -1.71 -44.46
CA GLY A 53 17.40 -1.06 -43.58
C GLY A 53 15.95 -1.11 -44.03
N THR A 54 15.07 -1.07 -43.03
CA THR A 54 13.67 -0.69 -43.16
C THR A 54 13.25 0.01 -41.86
N GLN A 55 12.79 1.25 -41.97
CA GLN A 55 12.11 1.98 -40.90
C GLN A 55 10.88 1.17 -40.45
N ILE A 56 10.76 0.86 -39.15
CA ILE A 56 9.55 0.25 -38.60
C ILE A 56 8.71 1.34 -37.93
N ASN A 57 7.60 1.62 -38.61
CA ASN A 57 6.52 2.53 -38.28
C ASN A 57 5.57 1.84 -37.28
N TRP A 58 5.27 2.47 -36.13
CA TRP A 58 4.34 1.95 -35.13
C TRP A 58 2.89 2.09 -35.61
N LYS A 59 2.45 1.19 -36.49
CA LYS A 59 1.03 0.98 -36.78
C LYS A 59 0.42 -0.03 -35.80
N LEU A 60 -0.69 0.39 -35.21
CA LEU A 60 -1.63 -0.40 -34.43
C LEU A 60 -2.11 -1.64 -35.19
N ASP A 61 -2.06 -2.82 -34.55
CA ASP A 61 -3.07 -3.84 -34.76
C ASP A 61 -3.29 -4.77 -33.54
N ARG A 62 -4.47 -5.41 -33.51
CA ARG A 62 -5.26 -5.87 -32.34
C ARG A 62 -4.91 -7.30 -31.81
N PRO A 63 -5.82 -8.05 -31.12
CA PRO A 63 -5.72 -8.38 -29.70
C PRO A 63 -5.47 -9.88 -29.41
N CYS A 64 -5.21 -10.20 -28.12
CA CYS A 64 -5.34 -11.52 -27.45
C CYS A 64 -4.04 -12.12 -26.87
N ARG A 65 -4.18 -12.81 -25.71
CA ARG A 65 -3.19 -13.53 -24.87
C ARG A 65 -2.45 -12.77 -23.74
N ARG A 66 -3.14 -11.92 -22.97
CA ARG A 66 -2.60 -11.38 -21.68
C ARG A 66 -3.12 -12.05 -20.40
N SER A 67 -4.11 -12.94 -20.47
CA SER A 67 -4.70 -13.56 -19.27
C SER A 67 -3.91 -14.75 -18.70
N ALA A 68 -3.29 -15.58 -19.54
CA ALA A 68 -2.51 -16.74 -19.08
C ALA A 68 -1.23 -16.33 -18.34
N ARG A 69 -0.47 -15.36 -18.90
CA ARG A 69 0.76 -14.83 -18.26
C ARG A 69 0.50 -14.07 -16.95
N TYR A 70 -0.72 -13.57 -16.72
CA TYR A 70 -1.09 -12.95 -15.44
C TYR A 70 -1.34 -14.00 -14.36
N LEU A 71 -1.95 -15.14 -14.71
CA LEU A 71 -2.17 -16.26 -13.79
C LEU A 71 -0.87 -17.02 -13.48
N GLU A 72 -0.02 -17.28 -14.49
CA GLU A 72 1.32 -17.86 -14.28
C GLU A 72 2.22 -16.94 -13.44
N SER A 73 2.11 -15.62 -13.62
CA SER A 73 2.79 -14.61 -12.79
C SER A 73 2.34 -14.64 -11.33
N LEU A 74 1.09 -15.00 -11.06
CA LEU A 74 0.56 -15.12 -9.70
C LEU A 74 0.99 -16.45 -9.07
N GLU A 75 1.01 -17.55 -9.82
CA GLU A 75 1.47 -18.86 -9.35
C GLU A 75 2.98 -18.89 -9.04
N MET A 76 3.80 -18.21 -9.84
CA MET A 76 5.25 -18.18 -9.61
C MET A 76 5.63 -17.28 -8.43
N GLY A 77 4.94 -16.13 -8.26
CA GLY A 77 5.02 -15.35 -7.02
C GLY A 77 4.56 -16.17 -5.82
N ARG A 78 3.39 -16.81 -5.93
CA ARG A 78 2.83 -17.70 -4.90
C ARG A 78 3.79 -18.81 -4.47
N ASN A 79 4.55 -19.43 -5.38
CA ASN A 79 5.51 -20.49 -5.03
C ASN A 79 6.74 -19.96 -4.27
N LEU A 80 7.20 -18.75 -4.56
CA LEU A 80 8.29 -18.11 -3.81
C LEU A 80 7.80 -17.58 -2.46
N TYR A 81 6.62 -16.96 -2.42
CA TYR A 81 5.96 -16.56 -1.18
C TYR A 81 5.68 -17.76 -0.27
N ALA A 82 5.09 -18.85 -0.78
CA ALA A 82 4.83 -20.05 -0.01
C ALA A 82 6.11 -20.77 0.47
N ARG A 83 7.21 -20.71 -0.30
CA ARG A 83 8.51 -21.26 0.13
C ARG A 83 9.19 -20.39 1.19
N ALA A 84 9.08 -19.07 1.09
CA ALA A 84 9.63 -18.15 2.08
C ALA A 84 8.83 -18.12 3.40
N THR A 85 7.52 -18.41 3.36
CA THR A 85 6.63 -18.42 4.53
C THR A 85 6.29 -19.82 5.07
N GLY A 86 6.88 -20.90 4.53
CA GLY A 86 6.62 -22.28 4.97
C GLY A 86 5.19 -22.78 4.68
N PHE A 87 4.51 -22.26 3.66
CA PHE A 87 3.09 -22.49 3.38
C PHE A 87 2.78 -23.71 2.50
N ALA A 88 3.77 -24.53 2.15
CA ALA A 88 3.56 -25.71 1.30
C ALA A 88 3.23 -26.96 2.14
N GLU A 89 2.04 -27.51 1.88
CA GLU A 89 1.45 -28.77 2.38
C GLU A 89 0.84 -28.78 3.80
N ILE A 90 -0.44 -28.40 3.88
CA ILE A 90 -1.38 -29.07 4.78
C ILE A 90 -2.32 -29.90 3.90
N ARG A 91 -1.88 -31.14 3.58
CA ARG A 91 -2.82 -32.19 3.22
C ARG A 91 -3.54 -32.62 4.48
N SER A 92 -4.87 -32.65 4.40
CA SER A 92 -5.78 -33.21 5.39
C SER A 92 -5.30 -34.57 5.90
N THR A 93 -4.76 -34.63 7.11
CA THR A 93 -4.77 -35.83 7.96
C THR A 93 -5.16 -35.44 9.39
N ARG A 94 -6.05 -36.26 9.94
CA ARG A 94 -6.73 -36.10 11.24
C ARG A 94 -5.76 -36.13 12.43
N SER A 95 -6.19 -35.45 13.50
CA SER A 95 -5.84 -35.59 14.93
C SER A 95 -4.38 -35.89 15.29
N GLY A 96 -3.74 -34.92 15.95
CA GLY A 96 -2.56 -35.12 16.76
C GLY A 96 -2.10 -33.80 17.39
N ASP A 97 -2.10 -33.75 18.71
CA ASP A 97 -1.72 -32.60 19.52
C ASP A 97 -0.41 -31.95 19.07
N MET A 98 -0.47 -30.66 18.72
CA MET A 98 0.72 -29.85 18.48
C MET A 98 0.69 -28.63 19.40
N LYS A 99 1.56 -28.68 20.40
CA LYS A 99 1.80 -27.61 21.38
C LYS A 99 2.15 -26.32 20.63
N THR A 100 1.35 -25.30 20.87
CA THR A 100 1.49 -23.97 20.29
C THR A 100 2.64 -23.22 20.96
N SER A 101 3.63 -22.80 20.17
CA SER A 101 4.62 -21.80 20.56
C SER A 101 3.94 -20.42 20.66
N PRO A 102 4.27 -19.56 21.65
CA PRO A 102 3.44 -18.41 21.98
C PRO A 102 3.54 -17.32 20.90
N LYS A 103 2.45 -17.13 20.15
CA LYS A 103 2.27 -16.00 19.24
C LYS A 103 2.26 -14.70 20.04
N SER A 104 3.13 -13.76 19.66
CA SER A 104 3.07 -12.36 20.05
C SER A 104 1.69 -11.78 19.71
N THR A 105 0.80 -11.78 20.69
CA THR A 105 -0.52 -11.17 20.64
C THR A 105 -0.41 -9.73 21.11
N SER A 106 -0.06 -8.80 20.21
CA SER A 106 -0.40 -7.40 20.47
C SER A 106 -1.92 -7.32 20.69
N ARG A 107 -2.34 -6.67 21.78
CA ARG A 107 -3.76 -6.59 22.16
C ARG A 107 -4.55 -5.96 21.03
N ARG A 108 -5.28 -6.80 20.27
CA ARG A 108 -6.27 -6.33 19.28
C ARG A 108 -7.24 -5.39 20.00
N THR A 109 -7.39 -4.18 19.49
CA THR A 109 -8.31 -3.16 20.03
C THR A 109 -9.71 -3.73 20.26
N GLU A 110 -10.32 -3.45 21.42
CA GLU A 110 -11.68 -3.82 21.86
C GLU A 110 -12.82 -3.15 21.06
N ALA A 111 -12.52 -2.62 19.86
CA ALA A 111 -13.53 -2.00 19.02
C ALA A 111 -14.60 -3.01 18.64
N ALA A 112 -15.86 -2.58 18.65
CA ALA A 112 -16.96 -3.38 18.15
C ALA A 112 -16.66 -3.82 16.71
N ARG A 113 -17.02 -5.06 16.35
CA ARG A 113 -16.74 -5.63 15.03
C ARG A 113 -18.01 -5.99 14.29
N THR A 114 -17.96 -5.84 12.98
CA THR A 114 -19.07 -6.12 12.08
C THR A 114 -18.62 -7.03 10.96
N GLU A 115 -19.25 -8.20 10.84
CA GLU A 115 -19.02 -9.09 9.70
C GLU A 115 -19.91 -8.72 8.51
N VAL A 116 -19.29 -8.53 7.34
CA VAL A 116 -19.92 -8.24 6.04
C VAL A 116 -19.25 -9.09 4.97
N GLY A 117 -20.02 -9.93 4.27
CA GLY A 117 -19.49 -10.74 3.17
C GLY A 117 -18.36 -11.69 3.59
N GLY A 118 -18.43 -12.27 4.78
CA GLY A 118 -17.39 -13.16 5.32
C GLY A 118 -16.13 -12.46 5.83
N ILE A 119 -16.09 -11.13 5.80
CA ILE A 119 -14.96 -10.33 6.31
C ILE A 119 -15.40 -9.61 7.58
N VAL A 120 -14.57 -9.70 8.62
CA VAL A 120 -14.77 -9.01 9.89
C VAL A 120 -14.08 -7.65 9.82
N PHE A 121 -14.86 -6.59 9.99
CA PHE A 121 -14.40 -5.21 10.01
C PHE A 121 -14.40 -4.66 11.44
N ASP A 122 -13.45 -3.80 11.74
CA ASP A 122 -13.46 -2.98 12.95
C ASP A 122 -14.36 -1.76 12.72
N ASN A 123 -15.29 -1.51 13.65
CA ASN A 123 -16.26 -0.40 13.56
C ASN A 123 -15.60 0.92 13.94
N LEU A 124 -14.71 1.42 13.07
CA LEU A 124 -13.89 2.59 13.32
C LEU A 124 -14.18 3.70 12.32
N THR A 125 -14.14 4.94 12.80
CA THR A 125 -13.98 6.14 11.97
C THR A 125 -12.51 6.37 11.61
N GLU A 126 -12.24 7.28 10.68
CA GLU A 126 -10.88 7.71 10.34
C GLU A 126 -10.17 8.26 11.59
N ASP A 127 -10.87 9.04 12.41
CA ASP A 127 -10.35 9.58 13.67
C ASP A 127 -10.04 8.47 14.69
N ASP A 128 -10.88 7.43 14.77
CA ASP A 128 -10.62 6.29 15.65
C ASP A 128 -9.38 5.50 15.22
N VAL A 129 -9.18 5.34 13.90
CA VAL A 129 -7.98 4.69 13.34
C VAL A 129 -6.74 5.50 13.72
N VAL A 130 -6.75 6.81 13.45
CA VAL A 130 -5.63 7.71 13.79
C VAL A 130 -5.37 7.70 15.29
N GLY A 131 -6.41 7.78 16.12
CA GLY A 131 -6.32 7.72 17.58
C GLY A 131 -5.72 6.40 18.07
N THR A 132 -6.06 5.28 17.43
CA THR A 132 -5.49 3.96 17.73
C THR A 132 -4.01 3.91 17.43
N VAL A 133 -3.59 4.39 16.24
CA VAL A 133 -2.17 4.45 15.86
C VAL A 133 -1.37 5.33 16.82
N ARG A 134 -1.91 6.50 17.21
CA ARG A 134 -1.23 7.41 18.16
C ARG A 134 -1.04 6.79 19.54
N ARG A 135 -2.05 6.09 20.05
CA ARG A 135 -1.93 5.36 21.33
C ARG A 135 -0.88 4.25 21.23
N ALA A 136 -0.90 3.48 20.13
CA ALA A 136 0.06 2.40 19.89
C ALA A 136 1.50 2.92 19.80
N TRP A 137 1.75 4.05 19.12
CA TRP A 137 3.06 4.70 19.11
C TRP A 137 3.58 5.08 20.50
N THR A 138 2.69 5.44 21.43
CA THR A 138 3.06 5.76 22.82
C THR A 138 3.39 4.48 23.59
N ALA A 139 2.72 3.37 23.28
CA ALA A 139 2.97 2.05 23.85
C ALA A 139 4.15 1.32 23.20
N GLY A 140 4.75 1.88 22.14
CA GLY A 140 5.80 1.20 21.37
C GLY A 140 5.29 0.04 20.52
N GLU A 141 4.00 0.03 20.17
CA GLU A 141 3.36 -1.04 19.42
C GLU A 141 3.13 -0.68 17.95
N GLY A 142 3.37 -1.64 17.06
CA GLY A 142 3.11 -1.56 15.63
C GLY A 142 1.85 -2.32 15.19
N GLY A 143 1.53 -2.22 13.91
CA GLY A 143 0.35 -2.86 13.35
C GLY A 143 0.15 -2.60 11.86
N SER A 144 -0.86 -3.21 11.27
CA SER A 144 -1.26 -2.92 9.89
C SER A 144 -2.72 -2.50 9.78
N ILE A 145 -2.97 -1.56 8.88
CA ILE A 145 -4.29 -1.08 8.49
C ILE A 145 -4.57 -1.62 7.09
N ILE A 146 -5.65 -2.40 6.96
CA ILE A 146 -6.10 -3.03 5.72
C ILE A 146 -7.44 -2.41 5.31
N PRO A 147 -7.43 -1.42 4.39
CA PRO A 147 -8.65 -0.88 3.81
C PRO A 147 -9.22 -1.87 2.78
N VAL A 148 -10.39 -2.42 3.08
CA VAL A 148 -11.07 -3.38 2.21
C VAL A 148 -12.13 -2.63 1.40
N ASN A 149 -12.04 -2.77 0.08
CA ASN A 149 -13.05 -2.33 -0.88
C ASN A 149 -13.66 -3.55 -1.59
N VAL A 150 -14.55 -3.32 -2.55
CA VAL A 150 -15.29 -4.39 -3.25
C VAL A 150 -14.36 -5.40 -3.95
N ASP A 151 -13.27 -4.93 -4.56
CA ASP A 151 -12.33 -5.81 -5.26
C ASP A 151 -11.55 -6.69 -4.28
N VAL A 152 -11.11 -6.12 -3.16
CA VAL A 152 -10.46 -6.86 -2.07
C VAL A 152 -11.42 -7.88 -1.46
N ALA A 153 -12.67 -7.49 -1.22
CA ALA A 153 -13.69 -8.38 -0.68
C ALA A 153 -14.02 -9.54 -1.66
N ARG A 154 -14.11 -9.24 -2.95
CA ARG A 154 -14.32 -10.24 -4.01
C ARG A 154 -13.13 -11.20 -4.13
N ALA A 155 -11.91 -10.71 -3.94
CA ALA A 155 -10.72 -11.55 -3.95
C ALA A 155 -10.70 -12.50 -2.75
N ALA A 156 -11.08 -12.02 -1.56
CA ALA A 156 -11.23 -12.84 -0.36
C ALA A 156 -12.33 -13.90 -0.47
N ASP A 157 -13.49 -13.56 -1.06
CA ASP A 157 -14.57 -14.51 -1.34
C ASP A 157 -14.13 -15.68 -2.25
N ARG A 158 -13.13 -15.44 -3.10
CA ARG A 158 -12.61 -16.44 -4.06
C ARG A 158 -11.41 -17.22 -3.55
N SER A 159 -10.77 -16.78 -2.45
CA SER A 159 -9.53 -17.37 -1.97
C SER A 159 -9.43 -17.27 -0.44
N ALA A 160 -9.43 -18.43 0.22
CA ALA A 160 -9.23 -18.54 1.66
C ALA A 160 -7.90 -17.93 2.11
N GLU A 161 -6.86 -18.04 1.28
CA GLU A 161 -5.54 -17.43 1.52
C GLU A 161 -5.65 -15.90 1.62
N PHE A 162 -6.41 -15.28 0.70
CA PHE A 162 -6.61 -13.83 0.70
C PHE A 162 -7.50 -13.36 1.85
N ALA A 163 -8.51 -14.15 2.22
CA ALA A 163 -9.31 -13.89 3.42
C ALA A 163 -8.45 -13.96 4.69
N GLU A 164 -7.53 -14.92 4.78
CA GLU A 164 -6.62 -15.07 5.92
C GLU A 164 -5.65 -13.89 6.05
N VAL A 165 -5.04 -13.45 4.95
CA VAL A 165 -4.16 -12.27 4.91
C VAL A 165 -4.87 -11.02 5.42
N ILE A 166 -6.14 -10.81 5.02
CA ILE A 166 -6.96 -9.69 5.54
C ILE A 166 -7.20 -9.87 7.04
N ALA A 167 -7.59 -11.06 7.49
CA ALA A 167 -7.92 -11.35 8.88
C ALA A 167 -6.73 -11.20 9.84
N ARG A 168 -5.49 -11.28 9.34
CA ARG A 168 -4.24 -11.01 10.08
C ARG A 168 -3.94 -9.52 10.26
N GLY A 169 -4.63 -8.64 9.54
CA GLY A 169 -4.54 -7.19 9.73
C GLY A 169 -4.80 -6.78 11.18
N SER A 170 -4.10 -5.74 11.66
CA SER A 170 -4.40 -5.20 13.00
C SER A 170 -5.71 -4.44 13.03
N LEU A 171 -5.97 -3.65 11.98
CA LEU A 171 -7.20 -2.89 11.75
C LEU A 171 -7.72 -3.20 10.34
N VAL A 172 -8.92 -3.75 10.24
CA VAL A 172 -9.61 -4.05 8.98
C VAL A 172 -10.76 -3.08 8.82
N ILE A 173 -10.65 -2.15 7.87
CA ILE A 173 -11.58 -1.01 7.74
C ILE A 173 -12.31 -1.02 6.39
N ALA A 174 -13.50 -0.43 6.37
CA ALA A 174 -14.32 -0.36 5.16
C ALA A 174 -13.96 0.87 4.30
N ASP A 175 -13.25 0.65 3.19
CA ASP A 175 -12.88 1.69 2.21
C ASP A 175 -13.99 1.91 1.15
N GLY A 176 -14.77 0.87 0.84
CA GLY A 176 -15.83 0.92 -0.16
C GLY A 176 -17.23 1.20 0.42
N MET A 177 -17.97 2.16 -0.15
CA MET A 177 -19.37 2.40 0.23
C MET A 177 -20.29 1.17 0.13
N PRO A 178 -20.14 0.26 -0.85
CA PRO A 178 -20.99 -0.95 -0.89
C PRO A 178 -20.88 -1.82 0.36
N LEU A 179 -19.72 -1.84 1.04
CA LEU A 179 -19.53 -2.58 2.30
C LEU A 179 -20.27 -1.90 3.45
N VAL A 180 -20.22 -0.56 3.50
CA VAL A 180 -20.97 0.25 4.48
C VAL A 180 -22.48 0.07 4.28
N TRP A 181 -22.95 0.09 3.04
CA TRP A 181 -24.36 -0.17 2.71
C TRP A 181 -24.79 -1.58 3.09
N ALA A 182 -23.98 -2.60 2.80
CA ALA A 182 -24.27 -3.97 3.19
C ALA A 182 -24.36 -4.14 4.71
N ALA A 183 -23.46 -3.52 5.48
CA ALA A 183 -23.57 -3.50 6.95
C ALA A 183 -24.89 -2.90 7.44
N ARG A 184 -25.27 -1.73 6.88
CA ARG A 184 -26.52 -1.03 7.23
C ARG A 184 -27.76 -1.88 6.91
N LEU A 185 -27.79 -2.55 5.75
CA LEU A 185 -28.88 -3.46 5.38
C LEU A 185 -29.01 -4.60 6.40
N LYS A 186 -27.89 -5.19 6.86
CA LYS A 186 -27.88 -6.21 7.93
C LYS A 186 -28.26 -5.68 9.32
N GLY A 187 -28.57 -4.38 9.46
CA GLY A 187 -28.83 -3.76 10.76
C GLY A 187 -27.59 -3.60 11.64
N LYS A 188 -26.39 -3.87 11.10
CA LYS A 188 -25.11 -3.67 11.79
C LYS A 188 -24.58 -2.25 11.52
N ARG A 189 -23.59 -1.83 12.30
CA ARG A 189 -23.01 -0.48 12.21
C ARG A 189 -21.56 -0.54 11.75
N LEU A 190 -21.31 -0.09 10.52
CA LEU A 190 -20.04 0.51 10.13
C LEU A 190 -20.23 2.03 10.19
N PRO A 191 -19.50 2.75 11.06
CA PRO A 191 -19.81 4.15 11.35
C PRO A 191 -19.67 5.02 10.11
N GLU A 192 -18.59 4.81 9.34
CA GLU A 192 -18.34 5.51 8.09
C GLU A 192 -17.49 4.68 7.13
N ARG A 193 -17.25 5.28 5.96
CA ARG A 193 -16.28 4.79 4.98
C ARG A 193 -14.92 5.42 5.29
N VAL A 194 -13.95 4.59 5.65
CA VAL A 194 -12.57 5.03 5.94
C VAL A 194 -11.70 4.70 4.73
N ALA A 195 -11.39 5.72 3.94
CA ALA A 195 -10.63 5.53 2.71
C ALA A 195 -9.12 5.43 3.00
N GLY A 196 -8.48 4.38 2.51
CA GLY A 196 -7.01 4.22 2.63
C GLY A 196 -6.24 5.41 2.04
N SER A 197 -6.78 6.05 0.99
CA SER A 197 -6.20 7.27 0.40
C SER A 197 -6.39 8.52 1.25
N SER A 198 -7.42 8.59 2.10
CA SER A 198 -7.57 9.67 3.08
C SER A 198 -6.60 9.48 4.25
N LEU A 199 -6.44 8.25 4.72
CA LEU A 199 -5.54 7.89 5.82
C LEU A 199 -4.08 8.27 5.57
N VAL A 200 -3.63 8.33 4.31
CA VAL A 200 -2.29 8.86 3.98
C VAL A 200 -2.10 10.27 4.54
N PHE A 201 -3.12 11.14 4.45
CA PHE A 201 -3.02 12.53 4.91
C PHE A 201 -3.22 12.65 6.42
N SER A 202 -4.24 12.00 6.98
CA SER A 202 -4.54 12.11 8.42
C SER A 202 -3.47 11.44 9.28
N LEU A 203 -2.91 10.29 8.86
CA LEU A 203 -1.78 9.67 9.55
C LEU A 203 -0.49 10.47 9.36
N SER A 204 -0.28 11.13 8.21
CA SER A 204 0.87 12.04 8.05
C SER A 204 0.77 13.23 9.01
N ASN A 205 -0.41 13.83 9.16
CA ASN A 205 -0.63 14.89 10.13
C ASN A 205 -0.33 14.41 11.55
N ALA A 206 -0.89 13.25 11.93
CA ALA A 206 -0.65 12.66 13.24
C ALA A 206 0.82 12.31 13.49
N ALA A 207 1.53 11.83 12.47
CA ALA A 207 2.96 11.56 12.56
C ALA A 207 3.77 12.85 12.76
N ALA A 208 3.44 13.91 12.03
CA ALA A 208 4.05 15.23 12.20
C ALA A 208 3.85 15.78 13.62
N ASP A 209 2.64 15.65 14.16
CA ASP A 209 2.31 16.09 15.52
C ASP A 209 3.03 15.26 16.61
N ALA A 210 3.21 13.96 16.36
CA ALA A 210 3.88 13.02 17.29
C ALA A 210 5.40 12.92 17.11
N GLY A 211 5.99 13.67 16.15
CA GLY A 211 7.43 13.60 15.83
C GLY A 211 7.86 12.27 15.18
N LYS A 212 6.92 11.53 14.61
CA LYS A 212 7.12 10.20 14.02
C LYS A 212 7.57 10.30 12.55
N THR A 213 8.34 9.31 12.10
CA THR A 213 8.82 9.26 10.71
C THR A 213 7.87 8.49 9.80
N VAL A 214 7.79 8.94 8.55
CA VAL A 214 7.00 8.30 7.49
C VAL A 214 7.90 7.81 6.37
N TYR A 215 7.63 6.60 5.87
CA TYR A 215 8.27 6.02 4.69
C TYR A 215 7.21 5.71 3.62
N LEU A 216 7.52 5.99 2.35
CA LEU A 216 6.62 5.71 1.23
C LEU A 216 7.22 4.62 0.33
N PHE A 217 6.56 3.47 0.24
CA PHE A 217 7.00 2.33 -0.54
C PHE A 217 5.97 1.97 -1.63
N GLY A 218 6.40 1.88 -2.89
CA GLY A 218 5.55 1.55 -4.03
C GLY A 218 5.22 2.74 -4.92
N GLY A 219 4.23 2.62 -5.81
CA GLY A 219 3.98 3.61 -6.86
C GLY A 219 4.95 3.50 -8.05
N ALA A 220 4.83 4.42 -9.02
CA ALA A 220 5.76 4.50 -10.13
C ALA A 220 7.01 5.31 -9.74
N VAL A 221 8.10 5.13 -10.49
CA VAL A 221 9.37 5.85 -10.26
C VAL A 221 9.12 7.36 -10.19
N GLY A 222 9.61 8.00 -9.13
CA GLY A 222 9.45 9.43 -8.90
C GLY A 222 8.12 9.84 -8.24
N VAL A 223 7.13 8.94 -8.13
CA VAL A 223 5.82 9.25 -7.52
C VAL A 223 5.90 9.33 -6.00
N PRO A 224 6.58 8.42 -5.27
CA PRO A 224 6.80 8.57 -3.83
C PRO A 224 7.49 9.87 -3.44
N GLU A 225 8.47 10.31 -4.21
CA GLU A 225 9.20 11.56 -3.99
C GLU A 225 8.27 12.77 -4.14
N GLN A 226 7.44 12.79 -5.19
CA GLN A 226 6.42 13.82 -5.37
C GLN A 226 5.38 13.81 -4.25
N ALA A 227 4.98 12.63 -3.77
CA ALA A 227 4.09 12.51 -2.61
C ALA A 227 4.74 13.07 -1.34
N VAL A 228 6.04 12.83 -1.14
CA VAL A 228 6.80 13.44 -0.04
C VAL A 228 6.79 14.96 -0.13
N ASP A 229 7.08 15.53 -1.31
CA ASP A 229 7.09 16.98 -1.50
C ASP A 229 5.72 17.60 -1.18
N ALA A 230 4.63 16.98 -1.67
CA ALA A 230 3.27 17.41 -1.41
C ALA A 230 2.87 17.30 0.08
N LEU A 231 3.27 16.22 0.75
CA LEU A 231 3.00 16.01 2.18
C LEU A 231 3.81 16.97 3.05
N ALA A 232 5.09 17.20 2.72
CA ALA A 232 5.96 18.13 3.45
C ALA A 232 5.49 19.59 3.31
N ALA A 233 5.00 19.98 2.12
CA ALA A 233 4.40 21.29 1.91
C ALA A 233 3.13 21.50 2.76
N ARG A 234 2.37 20.42 3.02
CA ARG A 234 1.15 20.47 3.83
C ARG A 234 1.41 20.37 5.33
N PHE A 235 2.41 19.60 5.73
CA PHE A 235 2.71 19.26 7.12
C PHE A 235 4.17 19.59 7.44
N ALA A 236 4.45 20.83 7.82
CA ALA A 236 5.82 21.35 7.98
C ALA A 236 6.70 20.59 9.00
N LYS A 237 6.10 19.89 9.97
CA LYS A 237 6.81 19.10 10.99
C LYS A 237 7.00 17.63 10.58
N LEU A 238 6.48 17.21 9.44
CA LEU A 238 6.53 15.82 8.99
C LEU A 238 7.98 15.40 8.73
N ARG A 239 8.40 14.29 9.35
CA ARG A 239 9.72 13.70 9.10
C ARG A 239 9.59 12.53 8.15
N ILE A 240 10.44 12.51 7.13
CA ILE A 240 10.48 11.43 6.14
C ILE A 240 11.69 10.55 6.40
N ALA A 241 11.46 9.25 6.63
CA ALA A 241 12.52 8.25 6.77
C ALA A 241 13.09 7.81 5.42
N GLY A 242 12.28 7.84 4.35
CA GLY A 242 12.71 7.51 3.01
C GLY A 242 11.56 7.26 2.04
N THR A 243 11.93 7.02 0.79
CA THR A 243 11.04 6.59 -0.28
C THR A 243 11.68 5.47 -1.07
N LEU A 244 10.87 4.56 -1.61
CA LEU A 244 11.33 3.55 -2.55
C LEU A 244 10.20 3.15 -3.50
N SER A 245 10.43 3.35 -4.79
CA SER A 245 9.64 2.75 -5.86
C SER A 245 10.38 1.51 -6.36
N PRO A 246 10.02 0.29 -5.92
CA PRO A 246 10.74 -0.91 -6.33
C PRO A 246 10.51 -1.23 -7.81
N GLU A 247 11.45 -1.95 -8.42
CA GLU A 247 11.30 -2.43 -9.79
C GLU A 247 10.10 -3.38 -9.93
N PHE A 248 9.51 -3.43 -11.12
CA PHE A 248 8.39 -4.33 -11.37
C PHE A 248 8.85 -5.79 -11.25
N GLY A 249 8.25 -6.52 -10.32
CA GLY A 249 8.61 -7.91 -10.04
C GLY A 249 9.75 -8.10 -9.05
N PHE A 250 10.13 -7.07 -8.28
CA PHE A 250 11.08 -7.22 -7.17
C PHE A 250 10.71 -8.35 -6.20
N ASP A 251 9.41 -8.59 -6.02
CA ASP A 251 8.82 -9.61 -5.17
C ASP A 251 8.72 -11.00 -5.84
N LYS A 252 9.29 -11.15 -7.04
CA LYS A 252 9.41 -12.42 -7.77
C LYS A 252 10.79 -13.03 -7.64
N THR A 253 11.73 -12.36 -6.98
CA THR A 253 13.06 -12.90 -6.69
C THR A 253 13.32 -12.72 -5.20
N GLU A 254 13.98 -13.71 -4.59
CA GLU A 254 14.31 -13.64 -3.17
C GLU A 254 15.23 -12.44 -2.88
N GLU A 255 16.18 -12.18 -3.79
CA GLU A 255 17.11 -11.06 -3.65
C GLU A 255 16.41 -9.70 -3.78
N GLY A 256 15.51 -9.53 -4.75
CA GLY A 256 14.76 -8.28 -4.92
C GLY A 256 13.85 -7.98 -3.72
N LEU A 257 13.21 -9.03 -3.19
CA LEU A 257 12.39 -8.94 -1.99
C LEU A 257 13.23 -8.59 -0.76
N ARG A 258 14.37 -9.27 -0.57
CA ARG A 258 15.31 -9.02 0.53
C ARG A 258 15.86 -7.60 0.50
N GLN A 259 16.21 -7.09 -0.68
CA GLN A 259 16.66 -5.71 -0.87
C GLN A 259 15.57 -4.71 -0.51
N ALA A 260 14.33 -4.95 -0.95
CA ALA A 260 13.19 -4.12 -0.62
C ALA A 260 12.89 -4.09 0.89
N VAL A 261 12.90 -5.25 1.56
CA VAL A 261 12.74 -5.35 3.02
C VAL A 261 13.87 -4.62 3.73
N SER A 262 15.12 -4.90 3.36
CA SER A 262 16.31 -4.30 3.97
C SER A 262 16.31 -2.77 3.86
N ALA A 263 15.87 -2.21 2.73
CA ALA A 263 15.78 -0.76 2.55
C ALA A 263 14.79 -0.10 3.54
N VAL A 264 13.65 -0.74 3.82
CA VAL A 264 12.66 -0.22 4.77
C VAL A 264 13.14 -0.43 6.22
N VAL A 265 13.70 -1.62 6.53
CA VAL A 265 14.22 -1.95 7.87
C VAL A 265 15.36 -1.01 8.26
N THR A 266 16.31 -0.77 7.35
CA THR A 266 17.44 0.14 7.56
C THR A 266 16.98 1.58 7.83
N ALA A 267 15.88 2.00 7.20
CA ALA A 267 15.32 3.33 7.42
C ALA A 267 14.60 3.45 8.78
N ALA A 268 14.26 2.33 9.42
CA ALA A 268 13.57 2.23 10.72
C ALA A 268 12.42 3.24 10.91
N PRO A 269 11.40 3.24 10.02
CA PRO A 269 10.30 4.19 10.09
C PRO A 269 9.29 3.87 11.19
N ASP A 270 8.62 4.88 11.72
CA ASP A 270 7.47 4.69 12.64
C ASP A 270 6.16 4.36 11.88
N LEU A 271 6.06 4.80 10.62
CA LEU A 271 4.91 4.63 9.74
C LEU A 271 5.35 4.36 8.30
N VAL A 272 4.76 3.35 7.65
CA VAL A 272 5.02 3.02 6.25
C VAL A 272 3.72 3.00 5.45
N PHE A 273 3.69 3.77 4.37
CA PHE A 273 2.65 3.68 3.36
C PHE A 273 3.08 2.74 2.25
N VAL A 274 2.31 1.67 2.02
CA VAL A 274 2.62 0.65 1.01
C VAL A 274 1.60 0.73 -0.13
N GLY A 275 2.08 1.05 -1.33
CA GLY A 275 1.28 1.27 -2.53
C GLY A 275 1.60 0.28 -3.66
N LEU A 276 1.42 -1.02 -3.41
CA LEU A 276 1.66 -2.09 -4.40
C LEU A 276 0.37 -2.68 -4.99
N GLY A 277 -0.77 -2.41 -4.34
CA GLY A 277 -2.05 -3.02 -4.66
C GLY A 277 -2.24 -4.40 -4.01
N PHE A 278 -3.50 -4.80 -3.85
CA PHE A 278 -3.89 -6.08 -3.28
C PHE A 278 -3.58 -7.25 -4.24
N PRO A 279 -3.08 -8.41 -3.78
CA PRO A 279 -2.71 -8.75 -2.39
C PRO A 279 -1.23 -8.47 -2.06
N ARG A 280 -0.46 -7.95 -3.02
CA ARG A 280 1.02 -7.82 -2.93
C ARG A 280 1.44 -6.94 -1.75
N GLN A 281 0.71 -5.86 -1.49
CA GLN A 281 1.02 -4.95 -0.39
C GLN A 281 0.78 -5.61 0.99
N GLU A 282 -0.28 -6.40 1.16
CA GLU A 282 -0.57 -7.07 2.42
C GLU A 282 0.47 -8.14 2.73
N LEU A 283 0.83 -8.96 1.74
CA LEU A 283 1.88 -9.97 1.87
C LEU A 283 3.24 -9.34 2.18
N PHE A 284 3.58 -8.21 1.55
CA PHE A 284 4.81 -7.49 1.82
C PHE A 284 4.81 -6.87 3.23
N ILE A 285 3.67 -6.33 3.67
CA ILE A 285 3.49 -5.80 5.03
C ILE A 285 3.68 -6.92 6.07
N GLU A 286 3.19 -8.14 5.83
CA GLU A 286 3.39 -9.25 6.77
C GLU A 286 4.88 -9.54 7.02
N GLN A 287 5.72 -9.44 5.98
CA GLN A 287 7.16 -9.61 6.13
C GLN A 287 7.79 -8.45 6.90
N LEU A 288 7.45 -7.21 6.54
CA LEU A 288 7.97 -6.03 7.23
C LEU A 288 7.60 -6.00 8.70
N ARG A 289 6.40 -6.46 9.08
CA ARG A 289 5.94 -6.51 10.47
C ARG A 289 6.74 -7.46 11.35
N GLN A 290 7.36 -8.48 10.78
CA GLN A 290 8.21 -9.40 11.54
C GLN A 290 9.54 -8.73 11.93
N GLU A 291 10.08 -7.91 11.03
CA GLU A 291 11.34 -7.17 11.23
C GLU A 291 11.14 -5.85 11.98
N LEU A 292 9.95 -5.25 11.85
CA LEU A 292 9.59 -3.94 12.42
C LEU A 292 8.31 -4.05 13.26
N PRO A 293 8.35 -4.74 14.42
CA PRO A 293 7.16 -5.00 15.24
C PRO A 293 6.52 -3.74 15.83
N ASN A 294 7.25 -2.63 15.89
CA ASN A 294 6.82 -1.36 16.49
C ASN A 294 6.36 -0.33 15.44
N THR A 295 6.37 -0.70 14.16
CA THR A 295 6.03 0.17 13.04
C THR A 295 4.58 -0.04 12.61
N TRP A 296 3.91 1.05 12.23
CA TRP A 296 2.60 0.99 11.60
C TRP A 296 2.67 0.95 10.09
N PHE A 297 1.82 0.14 9.47
CA PHE A 297 1.76 -0.05 8.02
C PHE A 297 0.36 0.25 7.50
N LEU A 298 0.25 1.07 6.45
CA LEU A 298 -1.01 1.30 5.75
C LEU A 298 -0.94 0.72 4.34
N ALA A 299 -1.82 -0.23 4.05
CA ALA A 299 -2.04 -0.77 2.73
C ALA A 299 -2.87 0.22 1.88
N CYS A 300 -2.20 1.15 1.18
CA CYS A 300 -2.89 2.30 0.55
C CYS A 300 -3.07 2.19 -0.97
N GLY A 301 -2.49 1.18 -1.62
CA GLY A 301 -2.58 1.01 -3.08
C GLY A 301 -2.24 2.28 -3.84
N GLY A 302 -3.23 2.86 -4.55
CA GLY A 302 -3.06 4.12 -5.27
C GLY A 302 -2.97 5.38 -4.40
N GLY A 303 -3.01 5.27 -3.07
CA GLY A 303 -2.98 6.39 -2.14
C GLY A 303 -1.75 7.29 -2.29
N ILE A 304 -0.57 6.70 -2.52
CA ILE A 304 0.68 7.45 -2.79
C ILE A 304 0.54 8.31 -4.05
N ALA A 305 -0.02 7.76 -5.13
CA ALA A 305 -0.24 8.51 -6.38
C ALA A 305 -1.27 9.64 -6.21
N MET A 306 -2.27 9.46 -5.35
CA MET A 306 -3.20 10.55 -5.00
C MET A 306 -2.54 11.62 -4.15
N ALA A 307 -1.66 11.25 -3.21
CA ALA A 307 -0.90 12.19 -2.41
C ALA A 307 0.09 13.01 -3.24
N ALA A 308 0.73 12.40 -4.24
CA ALA A 308 1.57 13.07 -5.22
C ALA A 308 0.80 14.02 -6.17
N GLY A 309 -0.54 13.99 -6.15
CA GLY A 309 -1.37 14.78 -7.06
C GLY A 309 -1.40 14.28 -8.51
N VAL A 310 -0.71 13.18 -8.83
CA VAL A 310 -0.71 12.59 -10.18
C VAL A 310 -2.05 11.93 -10.54
N VAL A 311 -2.83 11.52 -9.52
CA VAL A 311 -4.20 11.03 -9.69
C VAL A 311 -5.18 11.97 -8.97
N ARG A 312 -6.09 12.56 -9.72
CA ARG A 312 -7.09 13.50 -9.19
C ARG A 312 -8.20 12.76 -8.43
N ARG A 313 -8.35 13.07 -7.14
CA ARG A 313 -9.48 12.56 -6.32
C ARG A 313 -10.82 13.15 -6.77
N ALA A 314 -11.90 12.39 -6.54
CA ALA A 314 -13.26 12.88 -6.68
C ALA A 314 -13.54 13.98 -5.63
N SER A 315 -14.55 14.84 -5.85
CA SER A 315 -14.92 15.85 -4.86
C SER A 315 -15.38 15.20 -3.54
N PRO A 316 -15.25 15.88 -2.37
CA PRO A 316 -15.69 15.32 -1.09
C PRO A 316 -17.16 14.87 -1.08
N VAL A 317 -18.03 15.59 -1.80
CA VAL A 317 -19.45 15.23 -1.95
C VAL A 317 -19.59 13.89 -2.70
N MET A 318 -18.91 13.72 -3.84
CA MET A 318 -18.94 12.47 -4.59
C MET A 318 -18.39 11.30 -3.78
N GLN A 319 -17.35 11.54 -2.97
CA GLN A 319 -16.78 10.52 -2.10
C GLN A 319 -17.77 10.06 -1.02
N ARG A 320 -18.46 10.99 -0.36
CA ARG A 320 -19.49 10.68 0.66
C ARG A 320 -20.71 9.96 0.07
N LEU A 321 -21.10 10.33 -1.15
CA LEU A 321 -22.20 9.68 -1.87
C LEU A 321 -21.80 8.32 -2.47
N GLY A 322 -20.51 7.97 -2.46
CA GLY A 322 -20.02 6.70 -3.01
C GLY A 322 -19.75 6.68 -4.51
N PHE A 323 -19.70 7.84 -5.17
CA PHE A 323 -19.43 7.97 -6.61
C PHE A 323 -17.94 8.12 -6.95
N GLU A 324 -17.03 7.90 -5.98
CA GLU A 324 -15.58 7.97 -6.23
C GLU A 324 -15.12 6.97 -7.31
N TRP A 325 -15.73 5.79 -7.36
CA TRP A 325 -15.41 4.78 -8.39
C TRP A 325 -15.86 5.24 -9.79
N VAL A 326 -16.97 5.98 -9.92
CA VAL A 326 -17.43 6.54 -11.21
C VAL A 326 -16.44 7.58 -11.71
N HIS A 327 -16.01 8.49 -10.82
CA HIS A 327 -14.99 9.48 -11.14
C HIS A 327 -13.68 8.82 -11.63
N ARG A 328 -13.22 7.78 -10.93
CA ARG A 328 -12.02 7.04 -11.37
C ARG A 328 -12.23 6.33 -12.71
N LEU A 329 -13.40 5.73 -12.93
CA LEU A 329 -13.75 5.10 -14.19
C LEU A 329 -13.72 6.10 -15.36
N ALA A 330 -14.18 7.33 -15.13
CA ALA A 330 -14.13 8.38 -16.15
C ALA A 330 -12.70 8.80 -16.49
N LEU A 331 -11.80 8.82 -15.51
CA LEU A 331 -10.38 9.14 -15.72
C LEU A 331 -9.59 8.00 -16.38
N GLU A 332 -9.89 6.74 -16.04
CA GLU A 332 -9.15 5.57 -16.51
C GLU A 332 -10.05 4.45 -17.07
N PRO A 333 -10.89 4.74 -18.09
CA PRO A 333 -11.94 3.82 -18.52
C PRO A 333 -11.39 2.48 -19.03
N ARG A 334 -10.28 2.51 -19.78
CA ARG A 334 -9.64 1.30 -20.33
C ARG A 334 -9.12 0.36 -19.24
N ARG A 335 -8.65 0.91 -18.12
CA ARG A 335 -8.10 0.14 -17.01
C ARG A 335 -9.20 -0.36 -16.08
N LEU A 336 -10.19 0.48 -15.78
CA LEU A 336 -11.16 0.21 -14.72
C LEU A 336 -12.50 -0.35 -15.21
N ALA A 337 -12.90 -0.19 -16.48
CA ALA A 337 -14.23 -0.62 -16.95
C ALA A 337 -14.47 -2.11 -16.74
N ARG A 338 -13.51 -2.97 -17.10
CA ARG A 338 -13.64 -4.41 -16.88
C ARG A 338 -13.78 -4.72 -15.40
N ARG A 339 -12.88 -4.20 -14.57
CA ARG A 339 -12.89 -4.42 -13.13
C ARG A 339 -14.20 -3.96 -12.50
N TYR A 340 -14.63 -2.73 -12.75
CA TYR A 340 -15.80 -2.17 -12.07
C TYR A 340 -17.11 -2.74 -12.61
N LEU A 341 -17.31 -2.77 -13.93
CA LEU A 341 -18.61 -3.10 -14.51
C LEU A 341 -18.83 -4.62 -14.61
N ARG A 342 -17.77 -5.38 -14.93
CA ARG A 342 -17.89 -6.83 -15.12
C ARG A 342 -17.62 -7.61 -13.84
N ASP A 343 -16.64 -7.19 -13.05
CA ASP A 343 -16.17 -8.00 -11.93
C ASP A 343 -16.73 -7.54 -10.58
N ASP A 344 -16.62 -6.25 -10.26
CA ASP A 344 -16.99 -5.70 -8.95
C ASP A 344 -18.50 -5.44 -8.82
N LEU A 345 -19.18 -4.97 -9.87
CA LEU A 345 -20.61 -4.65 -9.82
C LEU A 345 -21.50 -5.88 -9.52
N PRO A 346 -21.35 -7.04 -10.20
CA PRO A 346 -22.14 -8.22 -9.86
C PRO A 346 -21.90 -8.71 -8.43
N PHE A 347 -20.64 -8.62 -7.96
CA PHE A 347 -20.30 -8.99 -6.59
C PHE A 347 -20.93 -8.04 -5.57
N ALA A 348 -20.86 -6.73 -5.80
CA ALA A 348 -21.47 -5.74 -4.93
C ALA A 348 -23.00 -5.92 -4.84
N LEU A 349 -23.67 -6.20 -5.96
CA LEU A 349 -25.10 -6.49 -5.98
C LEU A 349 -25.44 -7.77 -5.22
N LYS A 350 -24.68 -8.86 -5.42
CA LYS A 350 -24.82 -10.11 -4.66
C LYS A 350 -24.65 -9.86 -3.16
N LEU A 351 -23.63 -9.09 -2.78
CA LEU A 351 -23.36 -8.74 -1.39
C LEU A 351 -24.54 -7.98 -0.76
N LEU A 352 -25.08 -6.97 -1.44
CA LEU A 352 -26.21 -6.19 -0.95
C LEU A 352 -27.49 -7.02 -0.86
N ALA A 353 -27.76 -7.87 -1.85
CA ALA A 353 -28.90 -8.77 -1.84
C ALA A 353 -28.81 -9.77 -0.67
N GLN A 354 -27.64 -10.39 -0.46
CA GLN A 354 -27.42 -11.30 0.66
C GLN A 354 -27.57 -10.58 2.00
N ALA A 355 -27.01 -9.37 2.12
CA ALA A 355 -27.15 -8.54 3.31
C ALA A 355 -28.62 -8.19 3.62
N ALA A 356 -29.45 -7.97 2.60
CA ALA A 356 -30.88 -7.74 2.78
C ALA A 356 -31.61 -9.03 3.21
N ILE A 357 -31.29 -10.17 2.60
CA ILE A 357 -31.88 -11.48 2.98
C ILE A 357 -31.54 -11.83 4.43
N ASP A 358 -30.28 -11.68 4.82
CA ASP A 358 -29.79 -11.98 6.18
C ASP A 358 -30.44 -11.10 7.26
N ARG A 359 -31.07 -9.97 6.89
CA ARG A 359 -31.79 -9.11 7.85
C ARG A 359 -33.11 -9.73 8.30
N PHE A 360 -33.75 -10.49 7.42
CA PHE A 360 -35.11 -11.02 7.60
C PHE A 360 -35.14 -12.52 7.87
N ARG A 361 -33.97 -13.17 7.92
CA ARG A 361 -33.77 -14.50 8.51
C ARG A 361 -33.36 -14.33 9.96
#